data_AF-A0AAF0MJR0-F1
#
_entry.id   AF-A0AAF0MJR0-F1
#
_cell.length_a   1.000
_cell.length_b   1.000
_cell.length_c   1.000
_cell.angle_alpha   90.00
_cell.angle_beta   90.00
_cell.angle_gamma   90.00
#
_symmetry.space_group_name_H-M   'P 1'
#
loop_
_entity.id
_entity.type
_entity.pdbx_description
1 polymer ?
#
loop_
_entity_poly.entity_id
_entity_poly.type
_entity_poly.pdbx_seq_one_letter_code
_entity_poly.pdbx_strand_id
1 'polypeptide(L)'
;MKAPSKQFLSVAAIAVLSLTLAGCSGSDGGKDTVGTASKASLPTEVSKVASFDSPNGMPAGLTVTLGRDDKFVSAAALKAGARGAVVMVSNTSADDVKIGGNVYFGDAATRGNWDGYPNELTLKDDQLPTECKGQSGGLNNAYLGSSAGSSITIKAGEAVYGCAILGQEALPKDGDITVVVNDKDKTDIGTTVAVGDKFTS
;
A
#
# COMPACT_ATOMS: atom_id res chain seq x y z
N MET A 1 -6.64 -73.95 -22.72
CA MET A 1 -5.18 -73.92 -22.48
C MET A 1 -4.75 -72.45 -22.51
N LYS A 2 -4.59 -71.79 -21.37
CA LYS A 2 -3.31 -71.46 -20.68
C LYS A 2 -2.31 -70.70 -21.58
N ALA A 3 -2.11 -69.40 -21.28
CA ALA A 3 -1.15 -68.47 -21.89
C ALA A 3 0.33 -68.84 -21.54
N PRO A 4 1.40 -68.25 -22.14
CA PRO A 4 1.80 -66.86 -21.83
C PRO A 4 2.59 -66.04 -22.91
N SER A 5 2.63 -64.71 -22.67
CA SER A 5 3.65 -63.66 -22.90
C SER A 5 4.68 -63.70 -24.06
N LYS A 6 4.85 -62.56 -24.74
CA LYS A 6 6.06 -61.69 -24.64
C LYS A 6 5.91 -60.36 -25.43
N GLN A 7 6.46 -59.31 -24.82
CA GLN A 7 6.50 -57.91 -25.22
C GLN A 7 7.53 -57.65 -26.33
N PHE A 8 7.32 -56.63 -27.17
CA PHE A 8 8.39 -55.74 -27.65
C PHE A 8 7.80 -54.35 -27.94
N LEU A 9 8.31 -53.36 -27.20
CA LEU A 9 8.07 -51.93 -27.39
C LEU A 9 8.85 -51.43 -28.62
N SER A 10 8.21 -50.60 -29.45
CA SER A 10 8.91 -49.61 -30.29
C SER A 10 8.34 -48.24 -29.95
N VAL A 11 9.17 -47.40 -29.34
CA VAL A 11 8.85 -46.03 -28.93
C VAL A 11 8.93 -45.13 -30.16
N ALA A 12 7.80 -44.60 -30.61
CA ALA A 12 7.77 -43.41 -31.48
C ALA A 12 7.71 -42.18 -30.58
N ALA A 13 8.74 -41.33 -30.63
CA ALA A 13 8.76 -40.05 -29.95
C ALA A 13 7.75 -39.10 -30.62
N ILE A 14 6.67 -38.77 -29.90
CA ILE A 14 5.77 -37.67 -30.25
C ILE A 14 6.14 -36.49 -29.34
N ALA A 15 6.67 -35.43 -29.94
CA ALA A 15 6.86 -34.15 -29.28
C ALA A 15 5.47 -33.57 -28.94
N VAL A 16 5.16 -33.47 -27.65
CA VAL A 16 3.93 -32.80 -27.18
C VAL A 16 4.22 -31.31 -27.08
N LEU A 17 3.67 -30.56 -28.03
CA LEU A 17 3.54 -29.12 -27.98
C LEU A 17 2.44 -28.79 -26.94
N SER A 18 2.83 -28.31 -25.77
CA SER A 18 1.90 -27.92 -24.71
C SER A 18 1.20 -26.60 -25.07
N LEU A 19 0.09 -26.70 -25.79
CA LEU A 19 -0.97 -25.68 -25.81
C LEU A 19 -2.03 -26.09 -24.79
N THR A 20 -2.22 -25.33 -23.73
CA THR A 20 -3.42 -25.44 -22.89
C THR A 20 -4.12 -24.10 -22.82
N LEU A 21 -5.20 -24.00 -23.59
CA LEU A 21 -6.20 -22.96 -23.52
C LEU A 21 -7.50 -23.58 -22.99
N ALA A 22 -8.13 -22.85 -22.07
CA ALA A 22 -9.50 -22.95 -21.57
C ALA A 22 -9.90 -24.16 -20.70
N GLY A 23 -10.34 -23.84 -19.48
CA GLY A 23 -11.13 -24.73 -18.62
C GLY A 23 -12.23 -23.93 -17.92
N CYS A 24 -13.42 -23.95 -18.50
CA CYS A 24 -14.67 -23.65 -17.81
C CYS A 24 -15.41 -24.98 -17.66
N SER A 25 -15.69 -25.42 -16.43
CA SER A 25 -16.78 -26.35 -16.02
C SER A 25 -16.73 -26.54 -14.51
N GLY A 26 -17.89 -26.50 -13.86
CA GLY A 26 -18.06 -26.32 -12.43
C GLY A 26 -18.08 -27.59 -11.55
N SER A 27 -18.42 -27.31 -10.29
CA SER A 27 -18.77 -28.18 -9.15
C SER A 27 -17.84 -29.36 -8.84
N ASP A 28 -17.04 -29.23 -7.79
CA ASP A 28 -17.24 -29.97 -6.54
C ASP A 28 -16.21 -29.56 -5.47
N GLY A 29 -16.71 -29.38 -4.23
CA GLY A 29 -15.96 -29.66 -3.00
C GLY A 29 -14.88 -28.65 -2.59
N GLY A 30 -15.21 -27.83 -1.59
CA GLY A 30 -14.32 -26.84 -1.00
C GLY A 30 -12.92 -27.34 -0.62
N LYS A 31 -11.94 -26.47 -0.89
CA LYS A 31 -10.73 -26.23 -0.09
C LYS A 31 -10.06 -24.96 -0.62
N ASP A 32 -10.01 -23.96 0.26
CA ASP A 32 -9.13 -22.80 0.29
C ASP A 32 -8.15 -22.67 -0.90
N THR A 33 -8.56 -21.94 -1.92
CA THR A 33 -7.61 -21.13 -2.68
C THR A 33 -7.87 -19.69 -2.27
N VAL A 34 -7.26 -19.28 -1.15
CA VAL A 34 -6.95 -17.87 -0.90
C VAL A 34 -6.18 -17.43 -2.13
N GLY A 35 -6.86 -16.72 -3.03
CA GLY A 35 -6.27 -16.18 -4.23
C GLY A 35 -5.02 -15.43 -3.82
N THR A 36 -3.90 -15.74 -4.47
CA THR A 36 -2.63 -15.03 -4.30
C THR A 36 -2.91 -13.54 -4.36
N ALA A 37 -2.94 -12.87 -3.20
CA ALA A 37 -3.04 -11.43 -3.10
C ALA A 37 -1.92 -10.85 -3.97
N SER A 38 -2.29 -10.05 -4.97
CA SER A 38 -1.32 -9.49 -5.90
C SER A 38 -0.24 -8.72 -5.13
N LYS A 39 0.99 -8.84 -5.63
CA LYS A 39 2.21 -8.22 -5.11
C LYS A 39 2.16 -6.69 -5.25
N ALA A 40 1.25 -6.02 -4.58
CA ALA A 40 1.31 -4.57 -4.47
C ALA A 40 2.63 -4.20 -3.79
N SER A 41 3.44 -3.41 -4.48
CA SER A 41 4.70 -2.89 -3.98
C SER A 41 4.64 -1.38 -3.98
N LEU A 42 5.48 -0.76 -3.15
CA LEU A 42 5.75 0.66 -3.31
C LEU A 42 6.33 0.93 -4.71
N PRO A 43 6.14 2.14 -5.25
CA PRO A 43 6.80 2.57 -6.48
C PRO A 43 8.32 2.38 -6.35
N THR A 44 9.01 2.08 -7.45
CA THR A 44 10.42 1.63 -7.42
C THR A 44 11.37 2.70 -6.88
N GLU A 45 11.01 3.96 -7.05
CA GLU A 45 11.71 5.14 -6.59
C GLU A 45 11.52 5.44 -5.09
N VAL A 46 10.57 4.77 -4.44
CA VAL A 46 10.19 5.00 -3.05
C VAL A 46 10.93 4.03 -2.15
N SER A 47 11.67 4.57 -1.17
CA SER A 47 12.37 3.75 -0.18
C SER A 47 11.40 3.26 0.89
N LYS A 48 11.25 1.94 1.06
CA LYS A 48 10.40 1.36 2.12
C LYS A 48 10.97 1.70 3.51
N VAL A 49 10.12 2.27 4.37
CA VAL A 49 10.47 2.64 5.74
C VAL A 49 9.96 1.62 6.75
N ALA A 50 8.66 1.35 6.72
CA ALA A 50 7.96 0.47 7.67
C ALA A 50 6.77 -0.23 7.01
N SER A 51 6.31 -1.31 7.61
CA SER A 51 5.12 -2.06 7.20
C SER A 51 4.47 -2.65 8.44
N PHE A 52 3.16 -2.54 8.54
CA PHE A 52 2.42 -3.05 9.68
C PHE A 52 1.01 -3.45 9.24
N ASP A 53 0.44 -4.41 9.95
CA ASP A 53 -0.93 -4.84 9.72
C ASP A 53 -1.92 -3.85 10.33
N SER A 54 -3.14 -3.91 9.80
CA SER A 54 -4.28 -3.09 10.17
C SER A 54 -4.35 -2.81 11.68
N PRO A 55 -4.40 -1.54 12.11
CA PRO A 55 -4.59 -1.18 13.50
C PRO A 55 -5.84 -1.84 14.11
N ASN A 56 -5.83 -2.11 15.42
CA ASN A 56 -6.99 -2.68 16.12
C ASN A 56 -8.26 -1.83 15.86
N GLY A 57 -9.31 -2.47 15.32
CA GLY A 57 -10.57 -1.82 14.96
C GLY A 57 -10.73 -1.53 13.47
N MET A 58 -9.66 -1.61 12.68
CA MET A 58 -9.75 -1.61 11.22
C MET A 58 -10.07 -3.03 10.69
N PRO A 59 -10.62 -3.17 9.48
CA PRO A 59 -10.85 -4.48 8.87
C PRO A 59 -9.56 -5.31 8.78
N ALA A 60 -9.68 -6.60 9.07
CA ALA A 60 -8.57 -7.55 8.98
C ALA A 60 -8.10 -7.71 7.53
N GLY A 61 -6.83 -8.08 7.35
CA GLY A 61 -6.23 -8.29 6.04
C GLY A 61 -5.81 -7.02 5.31
N LEU A 62 -5.91 -5.84 5.95
CA LEU A 62 -5.21 -4.65 5.46
C LEU A 62 -3.76 -4.62 5.96
N THR A 63 -2.84 -4.27 5.07
CA THR A 63 -1.46 -3.96 5.42
C THR A 63 -1.14 -2.55 4.97
N VAL A 64 -0.59 -1.74 5.87
CA VAL A 64 -0.15 -0.38 5.59
C VAL A 64 1.38 -0.38 5.47
N THR A 65 1.88 0.12 4.34
CA THR A 65 3.31 0.27 4.08
C THR A 65 3.65 1.74 3.95
N LEU A 66 4.65 2.18 4.71
CA LEU A 66 5.20 3.53 4.62
C LEU A 66 6.48 3.51 3.79
N GLY A 67 6.58 4.45 2.87
CA GLY A 67 7.76 4.75 2.09
C GLY A 67 8.14 6.22 2.17
N ARG A 68 9.40 6.51 1.84
CA ARG A 68 9.96 7.86 1.76
C ARG A 68 10.35 8.16 0.33
N ASP A 69 9.96 9.33 -0.14
CA ASP A 69 10.45 9.92 -1.39
C ASP A 69 10.44 11.45 -1.29
N ASP A 70 11.62 12.04 -1.13
CA ASP A 70 11.77 13.49 -0.97
C ASP A 70 11.74 14.25 -2.30
N LYS A 71 11.66 13.56 -3.46
CA LYS A 71 11.73 14.21 -4.78
C LYS A 71 10.59 15.19 -5.01
N PHE A 72 9.38 14.86 -4.54
CA PHE A 72 8.20 15.71 -4.71
C PHE A 72 8.09 16.83 -3.67
N VAL A 73 9.04 16.91 -2.73
CA VAL A 73 9.08 17.95 -1.71
C VAL A 73 9.93 19.14 -2.20
N SER A 74 9.47 20.36 -1.90
CA SER A 74 10.22 21.56 -2.24
C SER A 74 11.52 21.67 -1.44
N ALA A 75 12.55 22.29 -2.02
CA ALA A 75 13.83 22.46 -1.33
C ALA A 75 13.69 23.30 -0.05
N ALA A 76 12.77 24.26 -0.02
CA ALA A 76 12.47 25.07 1.15
C ALA A 76 11.86 24.21 2.28
N ALA A 77 10.92 23.34 1.95
CA ALA A 77 10.33 22.40 2.91
C ALA A 77 11.34 21.40 3.46
N LEU A 78 12.20 20.84 2.60
CA LEU A 78 13.28 19.93 3.03
C LEU A 78 14.25 20.62 4.01
N LYS A 79 14.60 21.89 3.75
CA LYS A 79 15.44 22.71 4.65
C LYS A 79 14.75 22.98 6.00
N ALA A 80 13.43 23.10 6.01
CA ALA A 80 12.62 23.21 7.22
C ALA A 80 12.41 21.86 7.94
N GLY A 81 13.05 20.78 7.48
CA GLY A 81 12.97 19.46 8.11
C GLY A 81 11.79 18.60 7.66
N ALA A 82 11.02 19.04 6.67
CA ALA A 82 9.94 18.24 6.10
C ALA A 82 10.49 17.08 5.25
N ARG A 83 9.67 16.04 5.04
CA ARG A 83 10.00 14.86 4.24
C ARG A 83 8.81 14.40 3.41
N GLY A 84 9.08 13.72 2.31
CA GLY A 84 8.03 13.14 1.48
C GLY A 84 7.69 11.74 1.95
N ALA A 85 6.41 11.49 2.20
CA ALA A 85 5.90 10.17 2.54
C ALA A 85 4.96 9.64 1.47
N VAL A 86 5.11 8.35 1.18
CA VAL A 86 4.20 7.57 0.35
C VAL A 86 3.62 6.48 1.22
N VAL A 87 2.30 6.38 1.25
CA VAL A 87 1.57 5.32 1.94
C VAL A 87 0.96 4.42 0.89
N MET A 88 1.13 3.12 1.07
CA MET A 88 0.38 2.10 0.36
C MET A 88 -0.49 1.36 1.37
N VAL A 89 -1.80 1.31 1.12
CA VAL A 89 -2.73 0.45 1.87
C VAL A 89 -3.14 -0.67 0.95
N SER A 90 -2.74 -1.89 1.29
CA SER A 90 -3.00 -3.10 0.50
C SER A 90 -4.03 -3.98 1.20
N ASN A 91 -4.93 -4.58 0.43
CA ASN A 91 -5.91 -5.55 0.89
C ASN A 91 -5.45 -6.96 0.53
N THR A 92 -5.00 -7.69 1.54
CA THR A 92 -4.55 -9.08 1.44
C THR A 92 -5.66 -10.08 1.75
N SER A 93 -6.86 -9.62 2.09
CA SER A 93 -8.02 -10.48 2.32
C SER A 93 -8.65 -10.97 1.01
N ALA A 94 -9.55 -11.95 1.12
CA ALA A 94 -10.32 -12.47 -0.01
C ALA A 94 -11.51 -11.57 -0.39
N ASP A 95 -11.87 -10.61 0.48
CA ASP A 95 -13.05 -9.77 0.33
C ASP A 95 -12.66 -8.32 0.02
N ASP A 96 -13.58 -7.57 -0.58
CA ASP A 96 -13.45 -6.13 -0.74
C ASP A 96 -13.54 -5.43 0.62
N VAL A 97 -12.60 -4.52 0.90
CA VAL A 97 -12.54 -3.81 2.17
C VAL A 97 -12.83 -2.32 1.96
N LYS A 98 -13.70 -1.76 2.80
CA LYS A 98 -14.05 -0.35 2.78
C LYS A 98 -13.41 0.38 3.96
N ILE A 99 -12.70 1.47 3.67
CA ILE A 99 -12.05 2.34 4.67
C ILE A 99 -12.32 3.81 4.36
N GLY A 100 -11.96 4.71 5.26
CA GLY A 100 -11.88 6.14 4.99
C GLY A 100 -10.72 6.46 4.05
N GLY A 101 -10.85 7.51 3.25
CA GLY A 101 -9.87 7.90 2.24
C GLY A 101 -8.69 8.73 2.73
N ASN A 102 -8.43 8.78 4.05
CA ASN A 102 -7.36 9.60 4.61
C ASN A 102 -6.45 8.76 5.51
N VAL A 103 -5.16 9.05 5.46
CA VAL A 103 -4.13 8.58 6.40
C VAL A 103 -3.43 9.79 6.98
N TYR A 104 -3.49 9.94 8.30
CA TYR A 104 -2.81 11.02 9.00
C TYR A 104 -1.56 10.52 9.71
N PHE A 105 -0.66 11.46 9.97
CA PHE A 105 0.60 11.23 10.65
C PHE A 105 0.75 12.16 11.85
N GLY A 106 1.31 11.65 12.93
CA GLY A 106 1.43 12.39 14.18
C GLY A 106 0.12 12.48 14.96
N ASP A 107 0.11 13.37 15.94
CA ASP A 107 -1.08 13.65 16.75
C ASP A 107 -2.15 14.42 15.95
N ALA A 108 -3.33 14.65 16.52
CA ALA A 108 -4.38 15.41 15.83
C ALA A 108 -4.07 16.92 15.71
N ALA A 109 -3.24 17.47 16.59
CA ALA A 109 -2.93 18.91 16.64
C ALA A 109 -1.97 19.35 15.53
N THR A 110 -1.17 18.43 15.03
CA THR A 110 -0.15 18.63 13.99
C THR A 110 -0.69 18.44 12.57
N ARG A 111 -1.96 18.02 12.39
CA ARG A 111 -2.55 17.72 11.08
C ARG A 111 -2.98 19.00 10.37
N GLY A 112 -2.41 19.25 9.19
CA GLY A 112 -2.73 20.44 8.39
C GLY A 112 -2.32 21.77 9.03
N ASN A 113 -1.60 21.76 10.16
CA ASN A 113 -1.03 22.96 10.75
C ASN A 113 0.32 23.27 10.10
N TRP A 114 0.33 24.30 9.25
CA TRP A 114 1.51 24.72 8.50
C TRP A 114 2.37 25.76 9.22
N ASP A 115 2.06 26.09 10.47
CA ASP A 115 2.84 27.05 11.25
C ASP A 115 4.31 26.63 11.32
N GLY A 116 5.21 27.54 10.94
CA GLY A 116 6.66 27.30 10.96
C GLY A 116 7.27 26.78 9.65
N TYR A 117 6.48 26.51 8.60
CA TYR A 117 7.00 26.13 7.28
C TYR A 117 6.97 27.29 6.26
N PRO A 118 7.89 27.31 5.28
CA PRO A 118 7.95 28.37 4.27
C PRO A 118 6.75 28.34 3.32
N ASN A 119 6.28 29.47 2.81
CA ASN A 119 5.08 29.55 1.94
C ASN A 119 5.16 28.75 0.59
N GLU A 120 6.29 28.14 0.28
CA GLU A 120 6.54 27.32 -0.93
C GLU A 120 6.43 25.80 -0.65
N LEU A 121 5.36 25.36 0.02
CA LEU A 121 5.11 23.95 0.37
C LEU A 121 4.25 23.22 -0.65
N THR A 122 4.45 23.53 -1.93
CA THR A 122 3.73 22.84 -2.98
C THR A 122 4.34 21.45 -3.14
N LEU A 123 3.50 20.42 -3.14
CA LEU A 123 3.85 19.14 -3.74
C LEU A 123 4.19 19.41 -5.20
N LYS A 124 5.32 18.91 -5.66
CA LYS A 124 5.67 18.99 -7.06
C LYS A 124 4.98 17.84 -7.78
N ASP A 125 3.79 18.12 -8.29
CA ASP A 125 2.91 17.12 -8.92
C ASP A 125 3.60 16.35 -10.07
N ASP A 126 4.53 16.98 -10.79
CA ASP A 126 5.33 16.36 -11.84
C ASP A 126 6.36 15.36 -11.33
N GLN A 127 6.78 15.51 -10.06
CA GLN A 127 7.74 14.64 -9.36
C GLN A 127 7.07 13.62 -8.43
N LEU A 128 5.73 13.63 -8.30
CA LEU A 128 5.00 12.61 -7.54
C LEU A 128 5.13 11.24 -8.24
N PRO A 129 5.21 10.14 -7.46
CA PRO A 129 5.02 8.80 -7.98
C PRO A 129 3.71 8.72 -8.76
N THR A 130 3.69 7.91 -9.83
CA THR A 130 2.55 7.86 -10.76
C THR A 130 1.25 7.51 -10.03
N GLU A 131 1.34 6.65 -9.03
CA GLU A 131 0.24 6.18 -8.18
C GLU A 131 -0.36 7.29 -7.29
N CYS A 132 0.40 8.36 -7.04
CA CYS A 132 -0.04 9.53 -6.28
C CYS A 132 -0.48 10.70 -7.17
N LYS A 133 -0.32 10.63 -8.49
CA LYS A 133 -0.65 11.76 -9.37
C LYS A 133 -2.15 12.04 -9.36
N GLY A 134 -2.50 13.32 -9.29
CA GLY A 134 -3.90 13.77 -9.19
C GLY A 134 -4.51 13.60 -7.80
N GLN A 135 -3.74 13.16 -6.81
CA GLN A 135 -4.14 13.16 -5.41
C GLN A 135 -3.70 14.46 -4.73
N SER A 136 -4.60 15.06 -3.96
CA SER A 136 -4.35 16.34 -3.29
C SER A 136 -3.66 16.15 -1.93
N GLY A 137 -2.46 15.58 -1.86
CA GLY A 137 -1.73 15.37 -0.58
C GLY A 137 -1.56 16.66 0.25
N GLY A 138 -1.53 16.55 1.58
CA GLY A 138 -1.37 17.67 2.50
C GLY A 138 -0.26 17.47 3.53
N LEU A 139 -0.06 18.46 4.41
CA LEU A 139 0.86 18.31 5.55
C LEU A 139 0.29 17.31 6.55
N ASN A 140 1.09 16.29 6.84
CA ASN A 140 0.78 15.21 7.76
C ASN A 140 -0.52 14.46 7.41
N ASN A 141 -0.93 14.52 6.13
CA ASN A 141 -2.16 13.91 5.64
C ASN A 141 -2.00 13.42 4.19
N ALA A 142 -2.18 12.12 3.99
CA ALA A 142 -2.22 11.48 2.68
C ALA A 142 -3.67 11.12 2.32
N TYR A 143 -4.10 11.52 1.13
CA TYR A 143 -5.39 11.12 0.60
C TYR A 143 -5.22 9.86 -0.23
N LEU A 144 -6.04 8.84 0.05
CA LEU A 144 -6.08 7.59 -0.67
C LEU A 144 -7.06 7.73 -1.84
N GLY A 145 -6.53 7.84 -3.06
CA GLY A 145 -7.33 8.00 -4.28
C GLY A 145 -7.79 9.45 -4.52
N SER A 146 -8.81 9.61 -5.38
CA SER A 146 -9.22 10.91 -5.94
C SER A 146 -10.20 11.73 -5.08
N SER A 147 -10.69 11.19 -3.95
CA SER A 147 -11.84 11.74 -3.24
C SER A 147 -11.52 11.99 -1.76
N ALA A 148 -10.94 13.17 -1.48
CA ALA A 148 -10.63 13.61 -0.12
C ALA A 148 -11.85 13.46 0.82
N GLY A 149 -11.66 12.79 1.97
CA GLY A 149 -12.68 12.69 3.01
C GLY A 149 -13.90 11.82 2.69
N SER A 150 -13.87 11.04 1.61
CA SER A 150 -14.86 9.99 1.32
C SER A 150 -14.34 8.62 1.74
N SER A 151 -15.21 7.63 1.91
CA SER A 151 -14.77 6.25 2.04
C SER A 151 -14.43 5.66 0.68
N ILE A 152 -13.46 4.77 0.65
CA ILE A 152 -12.96 4.07 -0.54
C ILE A 152 -13.08 2.56 -0.34
N THR A 153 -13.18 1.82 -1.44
CA THR A 153 -13.14 0.36 -1.44
C THR A 153 -11.85 -0.09 -2.07
N ILE A 154 -11.06 -0.88 -1.33
CA ILE A 154 -9.86 -1.56 -1.81
C ILE A 154 -10.26 -2.98 -2.15
N LYS A 155 -10.17 -3.36 -3.42
CA LYS A 155 -10.56 -4.71 -3.85
C LYS A 155 -9.61 -5.77 -3.27
N ALA A 156 -10.10 -7.00 -3.18
CA ALA A 156 -9.28 -8.13 -2.77
C ALA A 156 -8.01 -8.23 -3.63
N GLY A 157 -6.85 -8.26 -2.98
CA GLY A 157 -5.54 -8.30 -3.64
C GLY A 157 -5.05 -6.98 -4.24
N GLU A 158 -5.80 -5.87 -4.10
CA GLU A 158 -5.39 -4.56 -4.63
C GLU A 158 -4.77 -3.67 -3.55
N ALA A 159 -4.18 -2.55 -3.98
CA ALA A 159 -3.69 -1.51 -3.12
C ALA A 159 -4.06 -0.12 -3.62
N VAL A 160 -4.15 0.81 -2.69
CA VAL A 160 -4.30 2.24 -2.93
C VAL A 160 -3.12 2.98 -2.34
N TYR A 161 -2.80 4.11 -2.95
CA TYR A 161 -1.65 4.91 -2.60
C TYR A 161 -2.08 6.30 -2.16
N GLY A 162 -1.27 6.92 -1.31
CA GLY A 162 -1.43 8.29 -0.86
C GLY A 162 -0.06 8.93 -0.67
N CYS A 163 0.07 10.20 -1.04
CA CYS A 163 1.29 10.97 -0.79
C CYS A 163 1.04 12.13 0.17
N ALA A 164 2.01 12.42 1.02
CA ALA A 164 1.97 13.52 1.99
C ALA A 164 3.34 14.17 2.17
N ILE A 165 3.33 15.42 2.63
CA ILE A 165 4.51 16.04 3.24
C ILE A 165 4.42 15.78 4.73
N LEU A 166 5.45 15.16 5.32
CA LEU A 166 5.57 15.02 6.77
C LEU A 166 6.36 16.19 7.31
N GLY A 167 5.75 16.95 8.20
CA GLY A 167 6.42 17.99 8.97
C GLY A 167 7.27 17.39 10.08
N GLN A 168 8.28 18.15 10.54
CA GLN A 168 9.12 17.83 11.68
C GLN A 168 8.32 17.44 12.94
N GLU A 169 7.14 18.01 13.16
CA GLU A 169 6.29 17.68 14.32
C GLU A 169 5.71 16.25 14.25
N ALA A 170 5.50 15.73 13.04
CA ALA A 170 5.09 14.35 12.82
C ALA A 170 6.28 13.39 12.66
N LEU A 171 7.50 13.91 12.53
CA LEU A 171 8.72 13.14 12.32
C LEU A 171 9.54 13.03 13.62
N PRO A 172 9.43 11.92 14.36
CA PRO A 172 10.32 11.68 15.49
C PRO A 172 11.76 11.52 14.97
N LYS A 173 12.74 12.16 15.63
CA LYS A 173 14.15 12.07 15.23
C LYS A 173 14.72 10.65 15.32
N ASP A 174 14.31 9.90 16.35
CA ASP A 174 14.80 8.55 16.69
C ASP A 174 13.67 7.67 17.25
N GLY A 175 12.46 7.71 16.67
CA GLY A 175 11.30 7.13 17.35
C GLY A 175 10.16 6.67 16.45
N ASP A 176 9.02 6.52 17.10
CA ASP A 176 7.82 5.97 16.48
C ASP A 176 6.90 7.07 15.97
N ILE A 177 6.38 6.89 14.76
CA ILE A 177 5.37 7.78 14.19
C ILE A 177 3.99 7.19 14.47
N THR A 178 3.06 8.03 14.89
CA THR A 178 1.65 7.64 14.95
C THR A 178 1.06 7.74 13.55
N VAL A 179 0.54 6.64 13.03
CA VAL A 179 -0.21 6.58 11.78
C VAL A 179 -1.66 6.34 12.11
N VAL A 180 -2.54 7.20 11.61
CA VAL A 180 -3.98 7.10 11.81
C VAL A 180 -4.65 6.87 10.48
N VAL A 181 -5.34 5.74 10.35
CA VAL A 181 -6.17 5.44 9.18
C VAL A 181 -7.63 5.69 9.56
N ASN A 182 -8.38 6.37 8.70
CA ASN A 182 -9.81 6.49 8.92
C ASN A 182 -10.52 5.18 8.58
N ASP A 183 -11.41 4.73 9.47
CA ASP A 183 -12.37 3.69 9.13
C ASP A 183 -13.44 4.24 8.16
N LYS A 184 -14.28 3.35 7.59
CA LYS A 184 -15.35 3.69 6.65
C LYS A 184 -16.31 4.79 7.15
N ASP A 185 -16.45 4.91 8.47
CA ASP A 185 -17.30 5.89 9.15
C ASP A 185 -16.53 7.16 9.57
N LYS A 186 -15.26 7.30 9.14
CA LYS A 186 -14.34 8.39 9.44
C LYS A 186 -13.87 8.47 10.89
N THR A 187 -13.98 7.36 11.62
CA THR A 187 -13.35 7.22 12.92
C THR A 187 -11.85 7.09 12.75
N ASP A 188 -11.08 7.85 13.52
CA ASP A 188 -9.63 7.76 13.59
C ASP A 188 -9.21 6.46 14.28
N ILE A 189 -8.49 5.59 13.56
CA ILE A 189 -7.89 4.38 14.13
C ILE A 189 -6.37 4.47 14.00
N GLY A 190 -5.72 4.71 15.13
CA GLY A 190 -4.29 4.96 15.22
C GLY A 190 -3.48 3.73 15.60
N THR A 191 -2.27 3.64 15.06
CA THR A 191 -1.21 2.79 15.57
C THR A 191 0.11 3.56 15.58
N THR A 192 1.02 3.17 16.47
CA THR A 192 2.34 3.78 16.59
C THR A 192 3.35 2.80 16.02
N VAL A 193 4.14 3.25 15.03
CA VAL A 193 5.05 2.40 14.26
C VAL A 193 6.47 2.93 14.32
N ALA A 194 7.40 2.05 14.64
CA ALA A 194 8.81 2.38 14.69
C ALA A 194 9.34 2.70 13.29
N VAL A 195 9.70 3.95 13.07
CA VAL A 195 10.34 4.42 11.84
C VAL A 195 11.80 4.79 12.04
N GLY A 196 12.22 5.06 13.28
CA GLY A 196 13.59 5.39 13.62
C GLY A 196 14.10 6.61 12.86
N ASP A 197 15.37 6.58 12.48
CA ASP A 197 16.04 7.62 11.71
C ASP A 197 15.73 7.58 10.20
N LYS A 198 14.91 6.64 9.72
CA LYS A 198 14.70 6.40 8.27
C LYS A 198 14.02 7.56 7.55
N PHE A 199 13.28 8.41 8.26
CA PHE A 199 12.75 9.65 7.70
C PHE A 199 13.67 10.86 7.92
N THR A 200 14.50 10.86 8.95
CA THR A 200 15.28 12.04 9.35
C THR A 200 16.72 12.03 8.82
N SER A 201 17.28 10.85 8.51
CA SER A 201 18.60 10.63 7.91
C SER A 201 18.76 11.12 6.47
#